data_AF-A0A1R4JBU6-F1
#
_entry.id   AF-A0A1R4JBU6-F1
#
_cell.length_a   1.000
_cell.length_b   1.000
_cell.length_c   1.000
_cell.angle_alpha   90.00
_cell.angle_beta   90.00
_cell.angle_gamma   90.00
#
_symmetry.space_group_name_H-M   'P 1'
#
loop_
_entity.id
_entity.type
_entity.pdbx_description
1 polymer ?
#
loop_
_entity_poly.entity_id
_entity_poly.type
_entity_poly.pdbx_seq_one_letter_code
_entity_poly.pdbx_strand_id
1 'polypeptide(L)'
;MRSFSTSARGRRTALTAFGLASILTLTACGGTSDAPEEDAASASSASSEAAEPSPESTESEEAEETADFQTAFEPGVAGTLNSVPNDLGLEEVEESPDNTVEVLGTRFAVTQTARVDAVPGKLAEQIAPMVFDYADEVSAADGEALYVAVVQASDARHAFEGEAPETTTTFRVNGDPVDVGVPPLAAGDQATVVVSAPEDAEPEDVTLEVVQDEAAQEISLVDGSRTASDVEHIYERPTSVAVEEGHDWDVSFTGFTGKTEHLSGQIEGAEILPALPKQGWATSGNVFLGLDVRTNKLNSTDEDESMITLELPDGTTQRWLDDPSDLQYRFKDRVWFEIPADATEATAKVDVIVKAGIKDPETLDSLEVPLTFER
;
A
#
# COMPACT_ATOMS: atom_id res chain seq x y z
N MET A 1 -51.16 -0.50 29.47
CA MET A 1 -51.60 -1.21 28.25
C MET A 1 -50.70 -0.72 27.12
N ARG A 2 -49.49 -1.25 26.88
CA ARG A 2 -49.10 -2.50 26.21
C ARG A 2 -49.81 -2.75 24.87
N SER A 3 -49.11 -2.42 23.77
CA SER A 3 -48.93 -3.31 22.62
C SER A 3 -47.67 -2.87 21.85
N PHE A 4 -46.64 -3.71 21.89
CA PHE A 4 -45.45 -3.66 21.02
C PHE A 4 -45.63 -4.75 19.97
N SER A 5 -45.42 -4.42 18.70
CA SER A 5 -45.34 -5.40 17.61
C SER A 5 -43.89 -5.60 17.23
N THR A 6 -43.37 -6.78 17.58
CA THR A 6 -42.10 -7.35 17.17
C THR A 6 -42.22 -7.92 15.75
N SER A 7 -41.25 -7.63 14.88
CA SER A 7 -40.92 -8.52 13.76
C SER A 7 -39.41 -8.75 13.76
N ALA A 8 -39.06 -10.03 13.79
CA ALA A 8 -37.71 -10.57 13.78
C ALA A 8 -37.52 -11.38 12.49
N ARG A 9 -36.31 -11.31 11.92
CA ARG A 9 -35.57 -12.29 11.09
C ARG A 9 -34.43 -11.50 10.43
N GLY A 10 -33.17 -11.92 10.40
CA GLY A 10 -32.51 -13.14 10.84
C GLY A 10 -31.13 -13.22 10.20
N ARG A 11 -30.10 -13.08 11.03
CA ARG A 11 -28.68 -13.47 10.95
C ARG A 11 -28.16 -14.22 9.71
N ARG A 12 -26.92 -13.91 9.31
CA ARG A 12 -25.72 -14.75 9.56
C ARG A 12 -24.42 -13.96 9.41
N THR A 13 -23.81 -13.66 10.55
CA THR A 13 -22.41 -13.25 10.72
C THR A 13 -21.64 -14.51 11.08
N ALA A 14 -20.55 -14.83 10.38
CA ALA A 14 -19.58 -15.83 10.80
C ALA A 14 -18.40 -15.09 11.44
N LEU A 15 -18.37 -15.09 12.78
CA LEU A 15 -17.18 -14.74 13.56
C LEU A 15 -16.42 -16.04 13.83
N THR A 16 -15.18 -16.13 13.36
CA THR A 16 -14.24 -17.17 13.78
C THR A 16 -13.38 -16.58 14.89
N ALA A 17 -13.57 -17.10 16.10
CA ALA A 17 -12.80 -16.74 17.29
C ALA A 17 -11.49 -17.55 17.32
N PHE A 18 -10.34 -16.87 17.34
CA PHE A 18 -9.07 -17.48 17.74
C PHE A 18 -8.92 -17.41 19.26
N GLY A 19 -9.00 -18.58 19.90
CA GLY A 19 -8.75 -18.77 21.32
C GLY A 19 -7.28 -19.12 21.58
N LEU A 20 -6.67 -18.33 22.47
CA LEU A 20 -5.38 -18.55 23.13
C LEU A 20 -5.22 -19.96 23.73
N ALA A 21 -4.03 -20.53 23.59
CA ALA A 21 -3.49 -21.54 24.50
C ALA A 21 -2.04 -21.19 24.87
N SER A 22 -1.86 -20.63 26.07
CA SER A 22 -0.58 -20.47 26.73
C SER A 22 -0.17 -21.78 27.41
N ILE A 23 1.06 -22.25 27.20
CA ILE A 23 1.72 -23.20 28.10
C ILE A 23 3.04 -22.59 28.57
N LEU A 24 3.03 -22.20 29.85
CA LEU A 24 4.20 -21.88 30.67
C LEU A 24 4.78 -23.18 31.22
N THR A 25 6.08 -23.42 31.02
CA THR A 25 6.88 -24.25 31.93
C THR A 25 8.19 -23.56 32.25
N LEU A 26 8.27 -23.06 33.49
CA LEU A 26 9.47 -22.65 34.21
C LEU A 26 10.31 -23.88 34.59
N THR A 27 11.62 -23.82 34.35
CA THR A 27 12.58 -24.48 35.25
C THR A 27 13.81 -23.60 35.41
N ALA A 28 14.16 -23.38 36.67
CA ALA A 28 15.19 -22.47 37.13
C ALA A 28 16.52 -23.20 37.43
N CYS A 29 17.55 -22.38 37.63
CA CYS A 29 18.69 -22.51 38.58
C CYS A 29 20.10 -22.56 37.96
N GLY A 30 20.81 -21.43 38.16
CA GLY A 30 22.18 -21.33 38.67
C GLY A 30 23.31 -21.64 37.68
N GLY A 31 24.44 -20.94 37.66
CA GLY A 31 24.97 -19.87 38.48
C GLY A 31 26.47 -19.74 38.19
N THR A 32 26.95 -18.48 38.16
CA THR A 32 28.31 -17.97 38.47
C THR A 32 29.57 -18.44 37.72
N SER A 33 30.37 -17.40 37.47
CA SER A 33 31.84 -17.24 37.62
C SER A 33 32.78 -17.50 36.42
N ASP A 34 33.46 -16.39 36.10
CA ASP A 34 34.89 -16.22 35.85
C ASP A 34 35.52 -16.60 34.50
N ALA A 35 36.15 -15.57 33.92
CA ALA A 35 37.28 -15.60 32.98
C ALA A 35 38.51 -16.27 33.66
N PRO A 36 39.61 -16.69 32.99
CA PRO A 36 40.38 -15.85 32.07
C PRO A 36 41.08 -16.57 30.89
N GLU A 37 41.78 -15.72 30.13
CA GLU A 37 42.98 -15.83 29.27
C GLU A 37 43.72 -17.17 29.05
N GLU A 38 44.52 -17.11 27.97
CA GLU A 38 45.81 -17.77 27.74
C GLU A 38 45.86 -18.90 26.69
N ASP A 39 46.38 -18.46 25.53
CA ASP A 39 47.61 -18.92 24.92
C ASP A 39 47.72 -20.26 24.16
N ALA A 40 48.39 -20.08 23.02
CA ALA A 40 49.47 -20.90 22.52
C ALA A 40 49.17 -22.32 22.00
N ALA A 41 49.17 -22.33 20.65
CA ALA A 41 50.28 -22.89 19.87
C ALA A 41 50.30 -24.40 19.57
N SER A 42 50.71 -24.63 18.33
CA SER A 42 51.57 -25.72 17.87
C SER A 42 50.92 -27.10 17.81
N ALA A 43 51.26 -27.98 16.88
CA ALA A 43 52.04 -27.93 15.65
C ALA A 43 52.00 -29.37 15.13
N SER A 44 52.49 -29.52 13.91
CA SER A 44 53.23 -30.69 13.43
C SER A 44 52.38 -31.78 12.78
N SER A 45 52.44 -31.87 11.45
CA SER A 45 53.38 -32.73 10.67
C SER A 45 52.91 -34.21 10.71
N ALA A 46 53.02 -35.03 9.68
CA ALA A 46 53.89 -35.00 8.52
C ALA A 46 53.41 -36.02 7.47
N SER A 47 53.87 -35.78 6.24
CA SER A 47 54.66 -36.74 5.42
C SER A 47 54.02 -37.62 4.36
N SER A 48 54.67 -37.45 3.19
CA SER A 48 55.14 -38.40 2.18
C SER A 48 54.15 -38.78 1.08
N GLU A 49 54.40 -38.36 -0.18
CA GLU A 49 55.40 -38.94 -1.13
C GLU A 49 55.19 -40.45 -1.27
N ALA A 50 55.12 -41.06 -2.43
CA ALA A 50 55.20 -40.67 -3.84
C ALA A 50 54.83 -41.96 -4.61
N ALA A 51 54.30 -41.83 -5.82
CA ALA A 51 54.65 -42.71 -6.96
C ALA A 51 53.69 -42.44 -8.12
N GLU A 52 54.22 -41.80 -9.16
CA GLU A 52 53.72 -41.96 -10.52
C GLU A 52 53.83 -43.43 -10.94
N PRO A 53 52.94 -43.89 -11.84
CA PRO A 53 53.46 -44.22 -13.16
C PRO A 53 52.61 -43.70 -14.32
N SER A 54 53.33 -43.47 -15.42
CA SER A 54 52.93 -43.10 -16.78
C SER A 54 51.96 -44.08 -17.48
N PRO A 55 51.36 -43.65 -18.61
CA PRO A 55 50.04 -44.09 -19.07
C PRO A 55 50.10 -45.25 -20.07
N GLU A 56 49.13 -46.15 -20.00
CA GLU A 56 48.72 -46.99 -21.12
C GLU A 56 47.38 -46.49 -21.65
N SER A 57 47.44 -45.98 -22.88
CA SER A 57 46.30 -45.65 -23.71
C SER A 57 45.43 -46.89 -23.90
N THR A 58 44.17 -46.82 -23.46
CA THR A 58 43.12 -47.70 -23.95
C THR A 58 42.04 -46.82 -24.55
N GLU A 59 41.78 -47.06 -25.82
CA GLU A 59 40.77 -46.41 -26.65
C GLU A 59 39.39 -46.44 -25.99
N SER A 60 38.82 -45.23 -25.91
CA SER A 60 37.43 -44.86 -26.14
C SER A 60 36.42 -45.98 -26.40
N GLU A 61 35.50 -46.14 -25.46
CA GLU A 61 34.07 -46.10 -25.76
C GLU A 61 33.48 -45.02 -24.83
N GLU A 62 33.59 -43.76 -25.25
CA GLU A 62 32.74 -42.69 -24.74
C GLU A 62 31.31 -43.09 -25.13
N ALA A 63 30.54 -43.58 -24.15
CA ALA A 63 29.12 -43.40 -24.22
C ALA A 63 28.89 -41.90 -24.35
N GLU A 64 28.33 -41.47 -25.47
CA GLU A 64 27.67 -40.17 -25.58
C GLU A 64 26.59 -40.14 -24.50
N GLU A 65 26.97 -39.72 -23.30
CA GLU A 65 26.06 -39.15 -22.32
C GLU A 65 25.57 -37.88 -23.01
N THR A 66 24.50 -38.01 -23.78
CA THR A 66 23.70 -36.88 -24.21
C THR A 66 23.35 -36.18 -22.91
N ALA A 67 24.03 -35.06 -22.62
CA ALA A 67 23.63 -34.19 -21.53
C ALA A 67 22.14 -33.96 -21.75
N ASP A 68 21.32 -34.46 -20.83
CA ASP A 68 19.88 -34.23 -20.86
C ASP A 68 19.70 -32.73 -20.68
N PHE A 69 19.65 -32.01 -21.80
CA PHE A 69 19.36 -30.58 -21.80
C PHE A 69 17.97 -30.44 -21.22
N GLN A 70 17.86 -29.75 -20.10
CA GLN A 70 16.57 -29.53 -19.46
C GLN A 70 15.73 -28.63 -20.38
N THR A 71 14.68 -29.19 -20.98
CA THR A 71 13.78 -28.47 -21.90
C THR A 71 12.49 -28.01 -21.22
N ALA A 72 12.39 -28.15 -19.90
CA ALA A 72 11.24 -27.76 -19.10
C ALA A 72 11.68 -27.16 -17.77
N PHE A 73 10.97 -26.13 -17.31
CA PHE A 73 11.17 -25.60 -15.97
C PHE A 73 10.80 -26.60 -14.88
N GLU A 74 11.35 -26.39 -13.68
CA GLU A 74 10.82 -27.03 -12.48
C GLU A 74 9.45 -26.41 -12.14
N PRO A 75 8.53 -27.19 -11.54
CA PRO A 75 7.23 -26.69 -11.11
C PRO A 75 7.33 -25.46 -10.21
N GLY A 76 6.46 -24.47 -10.43
CA GLY A 76 6.41 -23.25 -9.62
C GLY A 76 7.61 -22.31 -9.80
N VAL A 77 8.34 -22.40 -10.93
CA VAL A 77 9.38 -21.41 -11.25
C VAL A 77 8.76 -20.01 -11.35
N ALA A 78 9.50 -19.00 -10.89
CA ALA A 78 9.14 -17.62 -11.15
C ALA A 78 10.40 -16.77 -11.34
N GLY A 79 10.27 -15.67 -12.07
CA GLY A 79 11.39 -14.76 -12.31
C GLY A 79 10.99 -13.55 -13.13
N THR A 80 11.99 -12.79 -13.59
CA THR A 80 11.77 -11.59 -14.40
C THR A 80 12.54 -11.58 -15.70
N LEU A 81 11.98 -10.81 -16.63
CA LEU A 81 12.59 -10.47 -17.89
C LEU A 81 13.08 -9.03 -17.83
N ASN A 82 14.25 -8.78 -18.40
CA ASN A 82 14.86 -7.44 -18.46
C ASN A 82 14.15 -6.51 -19.47
N SER A 83 13.22 -7.04 -20.26
CA SER A 83 12.48 -6.31 -21.28
C SER A 83 11.14 -6.99 -21.57
N VAL A 84 10.16 -6.21 -22.03
CA VAL A 84 8.90 -6.72 -22.54
C VAL A 84 9.13 -7.54 -23.83
N PRO A 85 8.80 -8.83 -23.86
CA PRO A 85 9.00 -9.67 -25.04
C PRO A 85 7.91 -9.41 -26.08
N ASN A 86 8.30 -9.17 -27.34
CA ASN A 86 7.36 -8.91 -28.43
C ASN A 86 6.79 -10.21 -29.06
N ASP A 87 7.36 -11.35 -28.73
CA ASP A 87 7.16 -12.65 -29.35
C ASP A 87 6.28 -13.60 -28.53
N LEU A 88 5.90 -13.23 -27.30
CA LEU A 88 5.03 -14.03 -26.43
C LEU A 88 3.53 -13.73 -26.60
N GLY A 89 3.16 -12.88 -27.55
CA GLY A 89 1.75 -12.61 -27.84
C GLY A 89 1.00 -11.92 -26.70
N LEU A 90 1.67 -11.02 -25.98
CA LEU A 90 1.08 -10.22 -24.90
C LEU A 90 -0.17 -9.46 -25.37
N GLU A 91 -1.24 -9.59 -24.59
CA GLU A 91 -2.50 -8.88 -24.77
C GLU A 91 -2.57 -7.69 -23.81
N GLU A 92 -3.11 -6.56 -24.28
CA GLU A 92 -3.31 -5.37 -23.44
C GLU A 92 -4.46 -5.62 -22.44
N VAL A 93 -4.23 -5.22 -21.20
CA VAL A 93 -5.27 -5.19 -20.15
C VAL A 93 -6.00 -3.85 -20.23
N GLU A 94 -7.32 -3.86 -20.02
CA GLU A 94 -8.13 -2.65 -20.00
C GLU A 94 -7.71 -1.72 -18.86
N GLU A 95 -7.51 -0.43 -19.15
CA GLU A 95 -7.32 0.59 -18.12
C GLU A 95 -8.65 0.87 -17.41
N SER A 96 -8.84 0.26 -16.23
CA SER A 96 -10.02 0.41 -15.38
C SER A 96 -9.61 0.53 -13.91
N PRO A 97 -10.38 1.23 -13.05
CA PRO A 97 -10.20 1.16 -11.60
C PRO A 97 -10.16 -0.27 -11.08
N ASP A 98 -10.91 -1.19 -11.69
CA ASP A 98 -10.98 -2.61 -11.31
C ASP A 98 -9.70 -3.39 -11.63
N ASN A 99 -8.80 -2.83 -12.45
CA ASN A 99 -7.53 -3.44 -12.87
C ASN A 99 -6.32 -2.71 -12.26
N THR A 100 -6.52 -2.07 -11.10
CA THR A 100 -5.47 -1.32 -10.42
C THR A 100 -5.52 -1.54 -8.92
N VAL A 101 -4.36 -1.47 -8.28
CA VAL A 101 -4.24 -1.34 -6.83
C VAL A 101 -3.47 -0.07 -6.48
N GLU A 102 -3.93 0.66 -5.46
CA GLU A 102 -3.35 1.94 -5.06
C GLU A 102 -2.88 1.91 -3.61
N VAL A 103 -1.64 2.30 -3.37
CA VAL A 103 -1.10 2.63 -2.04
C VAL A 103 -0.73 4.11 -2.00
N LEU A 104 -0.39 4.66 -0.83
CA LEU A 104 0.09 6.03 -0.72
C LEU A 104 1.32 6.23 -1.63
N GLY A 105 1.15 7.11 -2.62
CA GLY A 105 2.18 7.50 -3.57
C GLY A 105 2.32 6.63 -4.80
N THR A 106 1.84 5.39 -4.79
CA THR A 106 2.04 4.46 -5.91
C THR A 106 0.75 3.79 -6.35
N ARG A 107 0.50 3.78 -7.65
CA ARG A 107 -0.51 2.94 -8.30
C ARG A 107 0.18 1.81 -9.06
N PHE A 108 -0.25 0.58 -8.79
CA PHE A 108 0.16 -0.60 -9.55
C PHE A 108 -0.95 -1.01 -10.51
N ALA A 109 -0.54 -1.39 -11.71
CA ALA A 109 -1.42 -1.95 -12.74
C ALA A 109 -0.68 -3.08 -13.47
N VAL A 110 -1.41 -4.10 -13.87
CA VAL A 110 -0.94 -5.04 -14.88
C VAL A 110 -1.42 -4.51 -16.22
N THR A 111 -0.49 -4.17 -17.11
CA THR A 111 -0.82 -3.53 -18.38
C THR A 111 -0.90 -4.51 -19.53
N GLN A 112 -0.19 -5.63 -19.44
CA GLN A 112 -0.22 -6.68 -20.44
C GLN A 112 -0.09 -8.06 -19.79
N THR A 113 -0.78 -9.05 -20.34
CA THR A 113 -0.64 -10.46 -19.92
C THR A 113 -0.52 -11.41 -21.11
N ALA A 114 0.10 -12.58 -20.88
CA ALA A 114 0.07 -13.71 -21.78
C ALA A 114 0.13 -15.01 -20.99
N ARG A 115 -0.50 -16.05 -21.55
CA ARG A 115 -0.30 -17.43 -21.14
C ARG A 115 0.42 -18.16 -22.27
N VAL A 116 1.56 -18.77 -21.96
CA VAL A 116 2.36 -19.53 -22.92
C VAL A 116 2.76 -20.89 -22.35
N ASP A 117 2.84 -21.89 -23.21
CA ASP A 117 3.29 -23.24 -22.82
C ASP A 117 4.83 -23.33 -22.75
N ALA A 118 5.53 -22.40 -23.41
CA ALA A 118 6.98 -22.33 -23.46
C ALA A 118 7.47 -20.91 -23.76
N VAL A 119 8.73 -20.65 -23.41
CA VAL A 119 9.42 -19.40 -23.74
C VAL A 119 10.71 -19.70 -24.50
N PRO A 120 11.17 -18.78 -25.37
CA PRO A 120 12.50 -18.87 -25.98
C PRO A 120 13.59 -19.04 -24.93
N GLY A 121 14.61 -19.87 -25.20
CA GLY A 121 15.66 -20.15 -24.23
C GLY A 121 16.41 -18.91 -23.73
N LYS A 122 16.56 -17.89 -24.58
CA LYS A 122 17.13 -16.58 -24.19
C LYS A 122 16.32 -15.83 -23.13
N LEU A 123 15.01 -16.06 -23.06
CA LEU A 123 14.16 -15.53 -21.99
C LEU A 123 14.25 -16.45 -20.77
N ALA A 124 14.29 -17.77 -20.98
CA ALA A 124 14.48 -18.74 -19.90
C ALA A 124 15.80 -18.57 -19.13
N GLU A 125 16.89 -18.21 -19.82
CA GLU A 125 18.18 -17.86 -19.22
C GLU A 125 18.09 -16.65 -18.27
N GLN A 126 17.13 -15.74 -18.45
CA GLN A 126 16.94 -14.61 -17.53
C GLN A 126 16.23 -15.03 -16.24
N ILE A 127 15.35 -16.02 -16.35
CA ILE A 127 14.59 -16.59 -15.22
C ILE A 127 15.50 -17.53 -14.42
N ALA A 128 16.24 -18.41 -15.10
CA ALA A 128 17.12 -19.41 -14.48
C ALA A 128 18.45 -19.53 -15.26
N PRO A 129 19.41 -18.62 -15.03
CA PRO A 129 20.64 -18.53 -15.83
C PRO A 129 21.54 -19.75 -15.78
N MET A 130 21.48 -20.53 -14.70
CA MET A 130 22.36 -21.69 -14.50
C MET A 130 21.83 -22.98 -15.14
N VAL A 131 20.62 -22.96 -15.71
CA VAL A 131 19.90 -24.17 -16.14
C VAL A 131 19.80 -24.28 -17.67
N PHE A 132 19.66 -23.15 -18.39
CA PHE A 132 19.17 -23.16 -19.78
C PHE A 132 20.12 -22.60 -20.85
N ASP A 133 21.42 -22.53 -20.59
CA ASP A 133 22.48 -21.88 -21.42
C ASP A 133 22.59 -22.38 -22.89
N TYR A 134 21.79 -23.38 -23.31
CA TYR A 134 21.80 -23.96 -24.67
C TYR A 134 20.43 -24.42 -25.19
N ALA A 135 19.33 -24.16 -24.48
CA ALA A 135 18.00 -24.56 -24.95
C ALA A 135 17.48 -23.55 -25.99
N ASP A 136 16.89 -24.02 -27.10
CA ASP A 136 16.22 -23.12 -28.05
C ASP A 136 14.89 -22.59 -27.47
N GLU A 137 14.20 -23.44 -26.71
CA GLU A 137 12.91 -23.20 -26.08
C GLU A 137 12.82 -24.01 -24.79
N VAL A 138 12.15 -23.44 -23.77
CA VAL A 138 11.95 -24.06 -22.47
C VAL A 138 10.46 -24.03 -22.13
N SER A 139 9.90 -25.22 -21.95
CA SER A 139 8.48 -25.42 -21.63
C SER A 139 8.17 -25.27 -20.14
N ALA A 140 6.90 -25.01 -19.82
CA ALA A 140 6.38 -25.16 -18.47
C ALA A 140 6.52 -26.62 -17.99
N ALA A 141 6.45 -26.84 -16.68
CA ALA A 141 6.37 -28.19 -16.14
C ALA A 141 5.06 -28.88 -16.55
N ASP A 142 5.02 -30.22 -16.49
CA ASP A 142 3.81 -30.99 -16.81
C ASP A 142 2.62 -30.56 -15.93
N GLY A 143 1.54 -30.08 -16.57
CA GLY A 143 0.32 -29.60 -15.89
C GLY A 143 0.34 -28.12 -15.50
N GLU A 144 1.42 -27.41 -15.83
CA GLU A 144 1.56 -25.96 -15.63
C GLU A 144 1.58 -25.21 -16.96
N ALA A 145 1.36 -23.90 -16.88
CA ALA A 145 1.60 -22.94 -17.94
C ALA A 145 2.43 -21.77 -17.38
N LEU A 146 3.10 -21.04 -18.27
CA LEU A 146 3.82 -19.82 -17.92
C LEU A 146 2.89 -18.62 -18.12
N TYR A 147 2.65 -17.88 -17.05
CA TYR A 147 1.93 -16.62 -17.04
C TYR A 147 2.96 -15.49 -17.08
N VAL A 148 2.84 -14.63 -18.08
CA VAL A 148 3.71 -13.47 -18.29
C VAL A 148 2.88 -12.22 -18.06
N ALA A 149 3.33 -11.35 -17.16
CA ALA A 149 2.63 -10.11 -16.84
C ALA A 149 3.60 -8.93 -16.87
N VAL A 150 3.17 -7.82 -17.47
CA VAL A 150 3.85 -6.53 -17.38
C VAL A 150 3.20 -5.72 -16.27
N VAL A 151 3.93 -5.54 -15.18
CA VAL A 151 3.51 -4.75 -14.02
C VAL A 151 4.12 -3.36 -14.12
N GLN A 152 3.27 -2.35 -14.02
CA GLN A 152 3.68 -0.95 -14.00
C GLN A 152 3.36 -0.34 -12.63
N ALA A 153 4.36 0.31 -12.04
CA ALA A 153 4.19 1.17 -10.87
C ALA A 153 4.27 2.63 -11.33
N SER A 154 3.22 3.41 -11.06
CA SER A 154 3.09 4.81 -11.47
C SER A 154 2.81 5.70 -10.27
N ASP A 155 3.04 7.00 -10.38
CA ASP A 155 2.63 7.95 -9.34
C ASP A 155 1.11 7.83 -9.12
N ALA A 156 0.70 7.64 -7.86
CA ALA A 156 -0.70 7.68 -7.51
C ALA A 156 -1.30 9.06 -7.86
N ARG A 157 -2.61 9.11 -8.10
CA ARG A 157 -3.32 10.37 -8.47
C ARG A 157 -3.29 11.44 -7.37
N HIS A 158 -2.75 11.13 -6.19
CA HIS A 158 -2.84 11.98 -5.00
C HIS A 158 -1.46 12.43 -4.57
N ALA A 159 -1.24 13.73 -4.54
CA ALA A 159 -0.09 14.31 -3.86
C ALA A 159 -0.33 14.20 -2.36
N PHE A 160 0.65 13.68 -1.63
CA PHE A 160 0.66 13.71 -0.17
C PHE A 160 1.92 14.42 0.31
N GLU A 161 1.83 15.12 1.43
CA GLU A 161 2.98 15.76 2.05
C GLU A 161 3.64 14.81 3.06
N GLY A 162 4.89 14.43 2.83
CA GLY A 162 5.67 13.62 3.76
C GLY A 162 6.39 12.46 3.09
N GLU A 163 6.86 11.54 3.93
CA GLU A 163 7.44 10.27 3.48
C GLU A 163 6.30 9.24 3.37
N ALA A 164 6.22 8.54 2.24
CA ALA A 164 5.24 7.47 2.06
C ALA A 164 5.60 6.32 3.00
N PRO A 165 4.62 5.64 3.63
CA PRO A 165 4.90 4.41 4.35
C PRO A 165 5.55 3.36 3.45
N GLU A 166 6.39 2.51 4.05
CA GLU A 166 7.04 1.43 3.32
C GLU A 166 6.01 0.53 2.65
N THR A 167 6.24 0.23 1.37
CA THR A 167 5.39 -0.67 0.58
C THR A 167 6.14 -1.96 0.33
N THR A 168 5.48 -3.09 0.58
CA THR A 168 6.00 -4.41 0.25
C THR A 168 5.18 -5.00 -0.89
N THR A 169 5.86 -5.52 -1.91
CA THR A 169 5.26 -6.23 -3.04
C THR A 169 5.66 -7.70 -2.98
N THR A 170 4.69 -8.61 -2.95
CA THR A 170 4.91 -10.05 -2.87
C THR A 170 4.16 -10.75 -3.99
N PHE A 171 4.85 -11.57 -4.76
CA PHE A 171 4.22 -12.41 -5.79
C PHE A 171 3.72 -13.69 -5.15
N ARG A 172 2.52 -14.13 -5.51
CA ARG A 172 1.89 -15.33 -4.95
C ARG A 172 1.42 -16.27 -6.03
N VAL A 173 1.56 -17.57 -5.76
CA VAL A 173 1.00 -18.66 -6.56
C VAL A 173 0.20 -19.57 -5.64
N ASN A 174 -1.08 -19.76 -5.90
CA ASN A 174 -2.04 -20.49 -5.04
C ASN A 174 -2.01 -20.00 -3.58
N GLY A 175 -1.81 -18.69 -3.39
CA GLY A 175 -1.69 -18.04 -2.08
C GLY A 175 -0.31 -18.14 -1.41
N ASP A 176 0.59 -18.98 -1.91
CA ASP A 176 1.95 -19.12 -1.36
C ASP A 176 2.90 -18.07 -1.98
N PRO A 177 3.73 -17.39 -1.17
CA PRO A 177 4.67 -16.40 -1.69
C PRO A 177 5.77 -17.06 -2.52
N VAL A 178 6.12 -16.45 -3.65
CA VAL A 178 7.18 -16.92 -4.54
C VAL A 178 8.26 -15.85 -4.68
N ASP A 179 9.52 -16.27 -4.57
CA ASP A 179 10.66 -15.38 -4.80
C ASP A 179 10.92 -15.27 -6.31
N VAL A 180 10.59 -14.10 -6.87
CA VAL A 180 10.81 -13.74 -8.27
C VAL A 180 12.14 -12.98 -8.48
N GLY A 181 12.90 -12.72 -7.42
CA GLY A 181 14.12 -11.91 -7.48
C GLY A 181 13.87 -10.45 -7.86
N VAL A 182 12.65 -9.94 -7.65
CA VAL A 182 12.25 -8.57 -8.01
C VAL A 182 12.45 -7.64 -6.83
N PRO A 183 13.22 -6.55 -6.98
CA PRO A 183 13.23 -5.52 -5.95
C PRO A 183 11.84 -4.91 -5.81
N PRO A 184 11.47 -4.39 -4.62
CA PRO A 184 10.20 -3.68 -4.45
C PRO A 184 10.01 -2.62 -5.54
N LEU A 185 8.87 -2.66 -6.21
CA LEU A 185 8.55 -1.75 -7.31
C LEU A 185 8.20 -0.36 -6.76
N ALA A 186 8.93 0.67 -7.19
CA ALA A 186 8.67 2.06 -6.85
C ALA A 186 7.93 2.79 -7.99
N ALA A 187 7.33 3.94 -7.69
CA ALA A 187 6.69 4.76 -8.71
C ALA A 187 7.68 5.11 -9.85
N GLY A 188 7.26 4.83 -11.09
CA GLY A 188 8.07 4.96 -12.30
C GLY A 188 8.70 3.64 -12.77
N ASP A 189 8.70 2.59 -11.94
CA ASP A 189 9.23 1.29 -12.31
C ASP A 189 8.27 0.49 -13.19
N GLN A 190 8.85 -0.42 -13.97
CA GLN A 190 8.15 -1.43 -14.74
C GLN A 190 8.90 -2.75 -14.62
N ALA A 191 8.16 -3.84 -14.41
CA ALA A 191 8.71 -5.19 -14.40
C ALA A 191 7.91 -6.11 -15.34
N THR A 192 8.60 -7.06 -15.96
CA THR A 192 7.97 -8.15 -16.69
C THR A 192 8.24 -9.43 -15.93
N VAL A 193 7.18 -10.02 -15.39
CA VAL A 193 7.24 -11.16 -14.49
C VAL A 193 6.76 -12.40 -15.21
N VAL A 194 7.44 -13.51 -15.00
CA VAL A 194 7.07 -14.82 -15.53
C VAL A 194 6.87 -15.75 -14.35
N VAL A 195 5.73 -16.42 -14.29
CA VAL A 195 5.36 -17.31 -13.20
C VAL A 195 4.80 -18.60 -13.78
N SER A 196 5.28 -19.74 -13.30
CA SER A 196 4.73 -21.06 -13.61
C SER A 196 3.65 -21.40 -12.59
N ALA A 197 2.46 -21.72 -13.08
CA ALA A 197 1.30 -22.05 -12.27
C ALA A 197 0.40 -23.05 -13.02
N PRO A 198 -0.61 -23.67 -12.39
CA PRO A 198 -1.51 -24.60 -13.07
C PRO A 198 -2.06 -24.05 -14.38
N GLU A 199 -2.22 -24.92 -15.37
CA GLU A 199 -2.70 -24.53 -16.70
C GLU A 199 -4.14 -23.95 -16.72
N ASP A 200 -4.88 -24.17 -15.64
CA ASP A 200 -6.25 -23.71 -15.41
C ASP A 200 -6.34 -22.68 -14.27
N ALA A 201 -5.23 -22.02 -13.93
CA ALA A 201 -5.18 -21.00 -12.88
C ALA A 201 -6.23 -19.89 -13.09
N GLU A 202 -7.00 -19.63 -12.04
CA GLU A 202 -7.95 -18.53 -11.95
C GLU A 202 -7.23 -17.23 -11.54
N PRO A 203 -7.86 -16.04 -11.69
CA PRO A 203 -7.20 -14.78 -11.38
C PRO A 203 -6.61 -14.67 -9.97
N GLU A 204 -7.25 -15.31 -8.97
CA GLU A 204 -6.79 -15.37 -7.59
C GLU A 204 -5.61 -16.33 -7.34
N ASP A 205 -5.30 -17.21 -8.29
CA ASP A 205 -4.24 -18.20 -8.13
C ASP A 205 -2.86 -17.61 -8.43
N VAL A 206 -2.76 -16.55 -9.25
CA VAL A 206 -1.48 -15.91 -9.58
C VAL A 206 -1.61 -14.41 -9.39
N THR A 207 -1.13 -13.90 -8.25
CA THR A 207 -1.36 -12.51 -7.85
C THR A 207 -0.06 -11.79 -7.47
N LEU A 208 -0.11 -10.47 -7.59
CA LEU A 208 0.79 -9.55 -6.93
C LEU A 208 0.06 -8.95 -5.72
N GLU A 209 0.50 -9.32 -4.53
CA GLU A 209 0.07 -8.71 -3.27
C GLU A 209 0.89 -7.46 -3.01
N VAL A 210 0.21 -6.35 -2.73
CA VAL A 210 0.79 -5.08 -2.33
C VAL A 210 0.30 -4.76 -0.93
N VAL A 211 1.24 -4.60 0.01
CA VAL A 211 0.97 -4.30 1.41
C VAL A 211 1.59 -2.95 1.76
N GLN A 212 0.79 -2.06 2.33
CA GLN A 212 1.27 -0.81 2.95
C GLN A 212 0.53 -0.59 4.27
N ASP A 213 1.29 -0.39 5.34
CA ASP A 213 0.82 -0.39 6.73
C ASP A 213 0.10 -1.72 7.08
N GLU A 214 -1.20 -1.65 7.39
CA GLU A 214 -2.04 -2.79 7.75
C GLU A 214 -2.97 -3.23 6.62
N ALA A 215 -2.96 -2.56 5.46
CA ALA A 215 -3.83 -2.87 4.33
C ALA A 215 -3.11 -3.69 3.26
N ALA A 216 -3.76 -4.76 2.81
CA ALA A 216 -3.34 -5.58 1.70
C ALA A 216 -4.29 -5.44 0.51
N GLN A 217 -3.72 -5.50 -0.69
CA GLN A 217 -4.45 -5.52 -1.95
C GLN A 217 -3.77 -6.48 -2.91
N GLU A 218 -4.55 -7.08 -3.80
CA GLU A 218 -4.06 -8.08 -4.74
C GLU A 218 -4.55 -7.78 -6.16
N ILE A 219 -3.64 -7.90 -7.12
CA ILE A 219 -3.93 -7.81 -8.55
C ILE A 219 -3.49 -9.08 -9.25
N SER A 220 -4.34 -9.62 -10.12
CA SER A 220 -4.07 -10.83 -10.88
C SER A 220 -2.99 -10.60 -11.94
N LEU A 221 -2.06 -11.53 -12.06
CA LEU A 221 -1.08 -11.57 -13.15
C LEU A 221 -1.61 -12.38 -14.36
N VAL A 222 -2.80 -12.98 -14.23
CA VAL A 222 -3.46 -13.73 -15.30
C VAL A 222 -4.18 -12.78 -16.25
N ASP A 223 -5.01 -11.88 -15.70
CA ASP A 223 -5.86 -10.97 -16.49
C ASP A 223 -5.78 -9.49 -16.07
N GLY A 224 -5.03 -9.19 -15.01
CA GLY A 224 -4.86 -7.83 -14.48
C GLY A 224 -5.99 -7.33 -13.58
N SER A 225 -7.00 -8.15 -13.28
CA SER A 225 -8.10 -7.76 -12.39
C SER A 225 -7.67 -7.68 -10.92
N ARG A 226 -8.24 -6.75 -10.16
CA ARG A 226 -8.09 -6.68 -8.71
C ARG A 226 -8.89 -7.83 -8.08
N THR A 227 -8.19 -8.74 -7.39
CA THR A 227 -8.79 -9.94 -6.79
C THR A 227 -9.20 -9.71 -5.33
N ALA A 228 -8.47 -8.86 -4.60
CA ALA A 228 -8.75 -8.52 -3.21
C ALA A 228 -8.29 -7.09 -2.85
N SER A 229 -8.98 -6.45 -1.90
CA SER A 229 -8.55 -5.18 -1.31
C SER A 229 -9.19 -4.96 0.06
N ASP A 230 -8.38 -4.65 1.06
CA ASP A 230 -8.86 -4.19 2.37
C ASP A 230 -9.44 -2.76 2.31
N VAL A 231 -9.16 -2.03 1.23
CA VAL A 231 -9.47 -0.61 1.06
C VAL A 231 -10.34 -0.35 -0.16
N GLU A 232 -11.24 -1.28 -0.50
CA GLU A 232 -12.10 -1.20 -1.70
C GLU A 232 -12.87 0.12 -1.86
N HIS A 233 -13.23 0.75 -0.73
CA HIS A 233 -13.92 2.04 -0.69
C HIS A 233 -13.16 3.19 -1.38
N ILE A 234 -11.85 3.07 -1.59
CA ILE A 234 -11.04 4.13 -2.20
C ILE A 234 -11.25 4.24 -3.71
N TYR A 235 -11.82 3.21 -4.36
CA TYR A 235 -12.07 3.23 -5.81
C TYR A 235 -13.40 3.88 -6.18
N GLU A 236 -14.31 4.01 -5.21
CA GLU A 236 -15.60 4.70 -5.37
C GLU A 236 -15.57 6.16 -4.90
N ARG A 237 -14.43 6.59 -4.33
CA ARG A 237 -14.28 7.91 -3.71
C ARG A 237 -14.40 9.05 -4.73
N PRO A 238 -14.78 10.26 -4.29
CA PRO A 238 -14.71 11.44 -5.13
C PRO A 238 -13.25 11.79 -5.48
N THR A 239 -13.02 12.30 -6.69
CA THR A 239 -11.70 12.68 -7.19
C THR A 239 -11.35 14.14 -6.90
N SER A 240 -12.34 14.99 -6.68
CA SER A 240 -12.16 16.41 -6.40
C SER A 240 -13.26 16.96 -5.51
N VAL A 241 -12.96 18.08 -4.85
CA VAL A 241 -13.88 18.83 -4.02
C VAL A 241 -13.96 20.26 -4.54
N ALA A 242 -15.15 20.69 -4.91
CA ALA A 242 -15.42 22.09 -5.20
C ALA A 242 -15.83 22.81 -3.90
N VAL A 243 -15.08 23.86 -3.58
CA VAL A 243 -15.41 24.80 -2.51
C VAL A 243 -16.12 25.98 -3.15
N GLU A 244 -17.32 26.33 -2.67
CA GLU A 244 -18.02 27.52 -3.16
C GLU A 244 -17.18 28.78 -2.86
N GLU A 245 -17.06 29.68 -3.84
CA GLU A 245 -16.30 30.92 -3.68
C GLU A 245 -17.09 31.95 -2.85
N GLY A 246 -16.38 32.90 -2.24
CA GLY A 246 -16.99 34.05 -1.57
C GLY A 246 -17.38 33.84 -0.11
N HIS A 247 -16.80 32.83 0.53
CA HIS A 247 -16.97 32.55 1.96
C HIS A 247 -15.73 32.97 2.78
N ASP A 248 -15.37 34.26 2.69
CA ASP A 248 -14.39 34.89 3.56
C ASP A 248 -15.05 35.46 4.82
N TRP A 249 -14.28 35.53 5.91
CA TRP A 249 -14.68 36.28 7.11
C TRP A 249 -13.66 37.38 7.41
N ASP A 250 -14.16 38.52 7.90
CA ASP A 250 -13.36 39.60 8.48
C ASP A 250 -14.16 40.24 9.62
N VAL A 251 -13.77 39.91 10.84
CA VAL A 251 -14.41 40.38 12.05
C VAL A 251 -13.47 41.27 12.85
N SER A 252 -14.01 42.36 13.39
CA SER A 252 -13.29 43.23 14.31
C SER A 252 -13.75 43.01 15.75
N PHE A 253 -12.83 42.95 16.70
CA PHE A 253 -13.14 42.79 18.11
C PHE A 253 -12.21 43.62 18.99
N THR A 254 -12.52 43.72 20.29
CA THR A 254 -11.67 44.44 21.25
C THR A 254 -10.78 43.44 21.98
N GLY A 255 -9.49 43.41 21.63
CA GLY A 255 -8.50 42.51 22.23
C GLY A 255 -8.18 42.86 23.69
N PHE A 256 -7.37 42.03 24.34
CA PHE A 256 -7.04 42.17 25.76
C PHE A 256 -6.41 43.53 26.12
N THR A 257 -5.68 44.14 25.19
CA THR A 257 -5.06 45.47 25.38
C THR A 257 -6.05 46.64 25.26
N GLY A 258 -7.32 46.36 24.97
CA GLY A 258 -8.37 47.36 24.71
C GLY A 258 -8.29 47.98 23.32
N LYS A 259 -7.41 47.50 22.45
CA LYS A 259 -7.31 47.91 21.04
C LYS A 259 -8.27 47.09 20.17
N THR A 260 -8.71 47.68 19.07
CA THR A 260 -9.42 46.94 18.02
C THR A 260 -8.44 46.04 17.29
N GLU A 261 -8.77 44.76 17.21
CA GLU A 261 -8.06 43.74 16.46
C GLU A 261 -8.99 43.18 15.36
N HIS A 262 -8.39 42.55 14.34
CA HIS A 262 -9.10 42.01 13.19
C HIS A 262 -8.71 40.55 12.98
N LEU A 263 -9.70 39.67 12.89
CA LEU A 263 -9.53 38.28 12.54
C LEU A 263 -10.21 38.07 11.18
N SER A 264 -9.43 37.64 10.19
CA SER A 264 -9.96 37.27 8.89
C SER A 264 -9.39 35.96 8.39
N GLY A 265 -10.13 35.31 7.50
CA GLY A 265 -9.70 34.08 6.86
C GLY A 265 -10.67 33.64 5.78
N GLN A 266 -10.33 32.53 5.15
CA GLN A 266 -11.13 31.90 4.10
C GLN A 266 -10.74 30.42 3.96
N ILE A 267 -11.68 29.61 3.47
CA ILE A 267 -11.37 28.27 2.95
C ILE A 267 -10.95 28.44 1.48
N GLU A 268 -9.68 28.19 1.17
CA GLU A 268 -9.11 28.42 -0.17
C GLU A 268 -9.25 27.21 -1.10
N GLY A 269 -9.43 26.02 -0.52
CA GLY A 269 -9.42 24.77 -1.26
C GLY A 269 -9.81 23.58 -0.39
N ALA A 270 -9.97 22.45 -1.05
CA ALA A 270 -10.22 21.18 -0.40
C ALA A 270 -9.65 20.04 -1.24
N GLU A 271 -9.31 18.94 -0.59
CA GLU A 271 -8.83 17.73 -1.23
C GLU A 271 -9.39 16.48 -0.56
N ILE A 272 -9.43 15.38 -1.31
CA ILE A 272 -9.78 14.07 -0.78
C ILE A 272 -8.59 13.14 -0.92
N LEU A 273 -8.22 12.50 0.19
CA LEU A 273 -7.17 11.48 0.22
C LEU A 273 -7.72 10.18 0.80
N PRO A 274 -7.31 9.01 0.28
CA PRO A 274 -7.71 7.73 0.86
C PRO A 274 -6.99 7.41 2.18
N ALA A 275 -5.80 8.00 2.37
CA ALA A 275 -4.93 7.75 3.50
C ALA A 275 -4.09 9.01 3.81
N LEU A 276 -3.62 9.13 5.04
CA LEU A 276 -2.72 10.20 5.48
C LEU A 276 -1.41 9.61 6.00
N PRO A 277 -0.24 10.24 5.77
CA PRO A 277 1.06 9.67 6.14
C PRO A 277 1.24 9.34 7.63
N LYS A 278 0.52 10.00 8.54
CA LYS A 278 0.62 9.74 9.99
C LYS A 278 -0.54 8.93 10.55
N GLN A 279 -1.68 8.91 9.86
CA GLN A 279 -2.91 8.28 10.33
C GLN A 279 -3.21 6.97 9.58
N GLY A 280 -2.49 6.68 8.48
CA GLY A 280 -2.71 5.51 7.64
C GLY A 280 -3.97 5.64 6.81
N TRP A 281 -4.60 4.50 6.53
CA TRP A 281 -5.85 4.42 5.78
C TRP A 281 -7.03 4.96 6.57
N ALA A 282 -7.99 5.56 5.86
CA ALA A 282 -9.29 5.87 6.44
C ALA A 282 -9.99 4.57 6.89
N THR A 283 -10.90 4.70 7.84
CA THR A 283 -11.70 3.56 8.29
C THR A 283 -12.60 3.06 7.15
N SER A 284 -12.92 1.76 7.19
CA SER A 284 -13.67 1.10 6.13
C SER A 284 -14.95 1.86 5.73
N GLY A 285 -15.03 2.24 4.46
CA GLY A 285 -16.16 2.99 3.89
C GLY A 285 -16.00 4.52 3.92
N ASN A 286 -14.88 5.03 4.42
CA ASN A 286 -14.61 6.46 4.53
C ASN A 286 -13.36 6.89 3.77
N VAL A 287 -13.20 8.19 3.56
CA VAL A 287 -11.99 8.84 3.03
C VAL A 287 -11.69 10.10 3.83
N PHE A 288 -10.48 10.62 3.71
CA PHE A 288 -10.11 11.88 4.35
C PHE A 288 -10.48 13.06 3.46
N LEU A 289 -11.15 14.05 4.05
CA LEU A 289 -11.42 15.37 3.47
C LEU A 289 -10.53 16.40 4.16
N GLY A 290 -9.66 17.04 3.39
CA GLY A 290 -8.81 18.12 3.85
C GLY A 290 -9.38 19.47 3.40
N LEU A 291 -9.48 20.44 4.30
CA LEU A 291 -9.85 21.82 3.95
C LEU A 291 -8.66 22.74 4.16
N ASP A 292 -8.29 23.48 3.11
CA ASP A 292 -7.23 24.49 3.15
C ASP A 292 -7.77 25.78 3.73
N VAL A 293 -7.38 26.05 4.97
CA VAL A 293 -7.88 27.20 5.71
C VAL A 293 -6.77 28.21 5.85
N ARG A 294 -6.95 29.37 5.21
CA ARG A 294 -6.03 30.49 5.38
C ARG A 294 -6.59 31.46 6.39
N THR A 295 -5.81 31.77 7.42
CA THR A 295 -6.10 32.84 8.36
C THR A 295 -5.06 33.96 8.28
N ASN A 296 -5.52 35.20 8.39
CA ASN A 296 -4.63 36.34 8.51
C ASN A 296 -4.26 36.54 9.98
N LYS A 297 -2.95 36.66 10.19
CA LYS A 297 -2.31 36.69 11.51
C LYS A 297 -2.83 37.83 12.39
N LEU A 298 -3.37 37.46 13.55
CA LEU A 298 -3.58 38.37 14.68
C LEU A 298 -2.24 38.85 15.25
N ASN A 299 -2.21 40.07 15.77
CA ASN A 299 -1.10 40.54 16.61
C ASN A 299 -1.10 39.81 17.98
N SER A 300 -2.27 39.30 18.40
CA SER A 300 -2.48 38.49 19.60
C SER A 300 -3.05 37.11 19.21
N THR A 301 -2.16 36.13 19.11
CA THR A 301 -2.45 34.75 18.67
C THR A 301 -3.21 33.90 19.70
N ASP A 302 -3.19 34.29 20.96
CA ASP A 302 -3.78 33.54 22.07
C ASP A 302 -5.30 33.76 22.18
N GLU A 303 -5.87 34.59 21.30
CA GLU A 303 -7.28 35.01 21.35
C GLU A 303 -8.14 34.32 20.29
N ASP A 304 -7.61 33.50 19.38
CA ASP A 304 -8.39 32.80 18.34
C ASP A 304 -8.72 31.36 18.75
N GLU A 305 -9.99 31.13 19.12
CA GLU A 305 -10.53 29.81 19.46
C GLU A 305 -11.48 29.28 18.36
N SER A 306 -11.34 29.77 17.12
CA SER A 306 -12.25 29.41 16.02
C SER A 306 -12.34 27.90 15.78
N MET A 307 -13.48 27.46 15.26
CA MET A 307 -13.74 26.05 15.00
C MET A 307 -14.34 25.86 13.62
N ILE A 308 -14.09 24.68 13.07
CA ILE A 308 -14.63 24.19 11.81
C ILE A 308 -15.25 22.85 12.14
N THR A 309 -16.53 22.75 11.86
CA THR A 309 -17.29 21.51 11.97
C THR A 309 -17.78 21.16 10.58
N LEU A 310 -17.72 19.89 10.22
CA LEU A 310 -18.29 19.42 8.96
C LEU A 310 -19.69 18.87 9.23
N GLU A 311 -20.69 19.35 8.51
CA GLU A 311 -22.05 18.81 8.51
C GLU A 311 -22.27 17.99 7.24
N LEU A 312 -22.66 16.74 7.39
CA LEU A 312 -23.00 15.82 6.30
C LEU A 312 -24.50 15.90 5.96
N PRO A 313 -24.93 15.40 4.78
CA PRO A 313 -26.34 15.47 4.35
C PRO A 313 -27.33 14.75 5.27
N ASP A 314 -26.86 13.79 6.05
CA ASP A 314 -27.65 13.07 7.06
C ASP A 314 -27.83 13.89 8.37
N GLY A 315 -27.24 15.10 8.44
CA GLY A 315 -27.23 15.99 9.59
C GLY A 315 -26.16 15.63 10.64
N THR A 316 -25.31 14.63 10.36
CA THR A 316 -24.21 14.28 11.26
C THR A 316 -23.12 15.34 11.19
N THR A 317 -22.70 15.82 12.36
CA THR A 317 -21.64 16.80 12.49
C THR A 317 -20.35 16.15 12.97
N GLN A 318 -19.23 16.50 12.35
CA GLN A 318 -17.91 15.98 12.71
C GLN A 318 -16.95 17.11 13.05
N ARG A 319 -16.10 16.86 14.05
CA ARG A 319 -14.93 17.71 14.33
C ARG A 319 -13.75 17.15 13.55
N TRP A 320 -12.81 18.02 13.20
CA TRP A 320 -11.60 17.58 12.52
C TRP A 320 -10.75 16.67 13.44
N LEU A 321 -9.92 15.81 12.84
CA LEU A 321 -9.27 14.65 13.48
C LEU A 321 -8.20 15.02 14.51
N ASP A 322 -7.30 15.96 14.19
CA ASP A 322 -6.26 16.42 15.09
C ASP A 322 -6.50 17.90 15.40
N ASP A 323 -6.96 18.24 16.61
CA ASP A 323 -6.94 19.61 17.13
C ASP A 323 -5.49 19.98 17.47
N PRO A 324 -4.75 20.67 16.57
CA PRO A 324 -3.32 20.87 16.76
C PRO A 324 -3.02 21.92 17.83
N SER A 325 -4.05 22.45 18.51
CA SER A 325 -3.91 23.70 19.23
C SER A 325 -3.58 23.49 20.71
N ASP A 326 -2.31 23.80 21.01
CA ASP A 326 -1.91 24.56 22.20
C ASP A 326 -2.00 26.10 21.91
N LEU A 327 -3.00 26.53 21.11
CA LEU A 327 -3.35 27.91 20.69
C LEU A 327 -2.19 28.89 20.45
N GLN A 328 -1.81 29.08 19.17
CA GLN A 328 -1.34 30.39 18.63
C GLN A 328 -1.74 30.61 17.16
N TYR A 329 -2.14 29.56 16.45
CA TYR A 329 -2.76 29.68 15.13
C TYR A 329 -3.70 28.50 15.05
N ARG A 330 -5.00 28.75 15.11
CA ARG A 330 -6.00 27.69 15.20
C ARG A 330 -5.99 26.81 13.95
N PHE A 331 -5.73 27.44 12.81
CA PHE A 331 -5.54 26.81 11.51
C PHE A 331 -4.13 27.16 11.02
N LYS A 332 -3.14 26.30 11.28
CA LYS A 332 -1.77 26.46 10.75
C LYS A 332 -1.66 25.99 9.31
N ASP A 333 -2.41 24.95 8.98
CA ASP A 333 -2.36 24.20 7.74
C ASP A 333 -3.79 23.73 7.40
N ARG A 334 -3.89 22.63 6.66
CA ARG A 334 -5.11 21.92 6.33
C ARG A 334 -5.76 21.27 7.56
N VAL A 335 -7.08 21.38 7.68
CA VAL A 335 -7.87 20.62 8.66
C VAL A 335 -8.44 19.36 8.04
N TRP A 336 -8.35 18.25 8.74
CA TRP A 336 -8.70 16.92 8.22
C TRP A 336 -9.95 16.36 8.87
N PHE A 337 -10.88 15.88 8.05
CA PHE A 337 -12.08 15.15 8.45
C PHE A 337 -12.06 13.77 7.82
N GLU A 338 -12.86 12.87 8.37
CA GLU A 338 -13.12 11.57 7.77
C GLU A 338 -14.59 11.53 7.33
N ILE A 339 -14.85 11.28 6.06
CA ILE A 339 -16.19 11.35 5.45
C ILE A 339 -16.53 10.04 4.74
N PRO A 340 -17.81 9.68 4.61
CA PRO A 340 -18.21 8.54 3.79
C PRO A 340 -17.68 8.66 2.37
N ALA A 341 -17.10 7.58 1.84
CA ALA A 341 -16.55 7.55 0.48
C ALA A 341 -17.63 7.76 -0.60
N ASP A 342 -18.89 7.49 -0.29
CA ASP A 342 -20.02 7.69 -1.19
C ASP A 342 -20.67 9.08 -1.07
N ALA A 343 -20.19 9.94 -0.16
CA ALA A 343 -20.72 11.29 0.02
C ALA A 343 -20.64 12.10 -1.29
N THR A 344 -21.65 12.94 -1.53
CA THR A 344 -21.71 13.82 -2.71
C THR A 344 -21.61 15.30 -2.37
N GLU A 345 -21.90 15.66 -1.12
CA GLU A 345 -21.86 17.04 -0.64
C GLU A 345 -21.59 17.04 0.88
N ALA A 346 -21.13 18.18 1.38
CA ALA A 346 -21.03 18.48 2.81
C ALA A 346 -21.12 20.00 3.00
N THR A 347 -21.27 20.46 4.24
CA THR A 347 -21.19 21.87 4.60
C THR A 347 -20.14 22.07 5.67
N ALA A 348 -19.10 22.85 5.38
CA ALA A 348 -18.13 23.26 6.39
C ALA A 348 -18.69 24.48 7.14
N LYS A 349 -18.92 24.33 8.44
CA LYS A 349 -19.34 25.41 9.31
C LYS A 349 -18.15 25.97 10.06
N VAL A 350 -17.81 27.24 9.80
CA VAL A 350 -16.75 27.95 10.52
C VAL A 350 -17.38 28.87 11.55
N ASP A 351 -17.15 28.57 12.83
CA ASP A 351 -17.50 29.44 13.94
C ASP A 351 -16.27 30.26 14.31
N VAL A 352 -16.33 31.57 14.08
CA VAL A 352 -15.24 32.51 14.36
C VAL A 352 -15.35 32.92 15.82
N ILE A 353 -14.48 32.36 16.66
CA ILE A 353 -14.56 32.48 18.12
C ILE A 353 -13.30 33.17 18.63
N VAL A 354 -13.49 34.18 19.48
CA VAL A 354 -12.36 34.83 20.15
C VAL A 354 -12.47 34.79 21.66
N LYS A 355 -11.32 34.76 22.34
CA LYS A 355 -11.20 34.84 23.79
C LYS A 355 -10.16 35.88 24.23
N ALA A 356 -10.63 37.10 24.48
CA ALA A 356 -9.76 38.19 24.93
C ALA A 356 -9.50 38.11 26.45
N GLY A 357 -8.36 37.53 26.83
CA GLY A 357 -7.87 37.46 28.22
C GLY A 357 -8.69 36.53 29.11
N ILE A 358 -9.24 37.06 30.22
CA ILE A 358 -10.03 36.28 31.19
C ILE A 358 -11.54 36.26 30.88
N LYS A 359 -11.96 36.81 29.74
CA LYS A 359 -13.37 36.79 29.32
C LYS A 359 -13.75 35.40 28.82
N ASP A 360 -15.05 35.10 28.88
CA ASP A 360 -15.60 33.92 28.21
C ASP A 360 -15.43 34.07 26.68
N PRO A 361 -15.24 32.96 25.94
CA PRO A 361 -15.19 32.99 24.49
C PRO A 361 -16.46 33.59 23.89
N GLU A 362 -16.31 34.41 22.85
CA GLU A 362 -17.39 35.05 22.13
C GLU A 362 -17.34 34.63 20.65
N THR A 363 -18.46 34.11 20.14
CA THR A 363 -18.63 33.87 18.70
C THR A 363 -18.93 35.20 18.02
N LEU A 364 -18.03 35.64 17.15
CA LEU A 364 -18.13 36.90 16.41
C LEU A 364 -18.90 36.73 15.11
N ASP A 365 -18.72 35.58 14.46
CA ASP A 365 -19.35 35.25 13.19
C ASP A 365 -19.51 33.73 13.05
N SER A 366 -20.40 33.32 12.16
CA SER A 366 -20.63 31.91 11.82
C SER A 366 -21.00 31.85 10.34
N LEU A 367 -20.22 31.10 9.58
CA LEU A 367 -20.38 30.95 8.13
C LEU A 367 -20.50 29.47 7.77
N GLU A 368 -21.29 29.22 6.74
CA GLU A 368 -21.49 27.91 6.15
C GLU A 368 -20.91 27.93 4.74
N VAL A 369 -20.01 27.00 4.44
CA VAL A 369 -19.35 26.84 3.14
C VAL A 369 -19.82 25.52 2.53
N PRO A 370 -20.67 25.55 1.50
CA PRO A 370 -21.05 24.35 0.77
C PRO A 370 -19.85 23.72 0.06
N LEU A 371 -19.76 22.40 0.15
CA LEU A 371 -18.77 21.57 -0.51
C LEU A 371 -19.48 20.58 -1.43
N THR A 372 -19.04 20.50 -2.69
CA THR A 372 -19.55 19.52 -3.65
C THR A 372 -18.44 18.55 -4.02
N PHE A 373 -18.75 17.25 -4.01
CA PHE A 373 -17.78 16.19 -4.32
C PHE A 373 -18.01 15.66 -5.73
N GLU A 374 -16.96 15.66 -6.56
CA GLU A 374 -17.01 15.21 -7.96
C GLU A 374 -16.35 13.83 -8.10
N ARG A 375 -16.89 12.97 -8.96
CA ARG A 375 -16.42 11.60 -9.20
C ARG A 375 -15.80 11.43 -10.59
#